data_AF-A0A963V552-F1
#
_entry.id   AF-A0A963V552-F1
#
_cell.length_a   1.000
_cell.length_b   1.000
_cell.length_c   1.000
_cell.angle_alpha   90.00
_cell.angle_beta   90.00
_cell.angle_gamma   90.00
#
_symmetry.space_group_name_H-M   'P 1'
#
loop_
_entity.id
_entity.type
_entity.pdbx_description
1 polymer ?
#
loop_
_entity_poly.entity_id
_entity_poly.type
_entity_poly.pdbx_seq_one_letter_code
_entity_poly.pdbx_strand_id
1 'polypeptide(L)' 'MQYEWILDVLTDLRAFAASNGLAELAAQLDDTTIVAASEIANCTGELGGGRAADADAVGALYRMPGTSDYT' A
#
# COMPACT_ATOMS: atom_id res chain seq x y z
N MET A 1 5.55 8.59 4.18
CA MET A 1 6.60 9.51 4.66
C MET A 1 6.97 9.36 6.14
N GLN A 2 6.03 9.12 7.07
CA GLN A 2 6.36 9.09 8.51
C GLN A 2 7.30 7.95 8.91
N TYR A 3 7.30 6.84 8.17
CA TYR A 3 8.03 5.64 8.54
C TYR A 3 9.18 5.29 7.60
N GLU A 4 9.33 5.97 6.46
CA GLU A 4 10.40 5.66 5.48
C GLU A 4 11.80 5.95 6.01
N TRP A 5 11.96 6.87 6.96
CA TRP A 5 13.26 7.18 7.57
C TRP A 5 13.90 5.98 8.29
N ILE A 6 13.10 5.00 8.73
CA ILE A 6 13.64 3.81 9.38
C ILE A 6 14.40 2.91 8.40
N LEU A 7 14.05 2.93 7.12
CA LEU A 7 14.71 2.12 6.09
C LEU A 7 16.13 2.61 5.82
N ASP A 8 16.34 3.93 5.79
CA ASP A 8 17.67 4.53 5.74
C ASP A 8 18.50 4.16 6.97
N VAL A 9 17.91 4.21 8.17
CA VAL A 9 18.61 3.83 9.41
C VAL A 9 18.99 2.35 9.42
N LEU A 10 18.09 1.46 9.00
CA LEU A 10 18.38 0.02 8.90
C LEU A 10 19.48 -0.26 7.87
N THR A 11 19.49 0.49 6.77
CA THR A 11 20.52 0.39 5.74
C THR A 11 21.90 0.83 6.28
N ASP A 12 21.96 1.92 7.03
CA ASP A 12 23.20 2.41 7.67
C ASP A 12 23.73 1.40 8.69
N LEU A 13 22.86 0.87 9.56
CA LEU A 13 23.23 -0.14 10.56
C LEU A 13 23.72 -1.43 9.90
N ARG A 14 23.10 -1.86 8.80
CA ARG A 14 23.53 -3.03 8.03
C ARG A 14 24.93 -2.81 7.44
N ALA A 15 25.18 -1.63 6.86
CA ALA A 15 26.49 -1.27 6.31
C ALA A 15 27.57 -1.20 7.39
N PHE A 16 27.23 -0.67 8.57
CA PHE A 16 28.08 -0.69 9.75
C PHE A 16 28.40 -2.11 10.19
N ALA A 17 27.38 -2.97 10.35
CA ALA A 17 27.55 -4.36 10.76
C ALA A 17 28.43 -5.14 9.78
N ALA A 18 28.20 -4.99 8.47
CA ALA A 18 29.02 -5.60 7.43
C ALA A 18 30.48 -5.12 7.48
N SER A 19 30.72 -3.82 7.65
CA SER A 19 32.07 -3.25 7.71
C SER A 19 32.85 -3.68 8.97
N ASN A 20 32.14 -4.02 10.05
CA ASN A 20 32.74 -4.47 11.31
C ASN A 20 32.84 -6.01 11.42
N GLY A 21 32.53 -6.75 10.36
CA GLY A 21 32.59 -8.22 10.36
C GLY A 21 31.47 -8.89 11.17
N LEU A 22 30.41 -8.16 11.51
CA LEU A 22 29.23 -8.67 12.22
C LEU A 22 28.24 -9.29 11.22
N ALA A 23 28.65 -10.37 10.55
CA ALA A 23 27.92 -10.96 9.44
C ALA A 23 26.49 -11.44 9.82
N GLU A 24 26.33 -12.06 10.98
CA GLU A 24 25.00 -12.49 11.46
C GLU A 24 24.08 -11.30 11.74
N LEU A 25 24.63 -10.22 12.32
CA LEU A 25 23.86 -9.00 12.57
C LEU A 25 23.44 -8.34 11.24
N ALA A 26 24.34 -8.27 10.26
CA ALA A 26 24.02 -7.73 8.94
C ALA A 26 22.94 -8.56 8.23
N ALA A 27 22.97 -9.88 8.34
CA ALA A 27 21.94 -10.76 7.80
C ALA A 27 20.57 -10.54 8.48
N GLN A 28 20.55 -10.45 9.81
CA GLN A 28 19.31 -10.18 10.55
C GLN A 28 18.74 -8.79 10.25
N LEU A 29 19.58 -7.79 10.01
CA LEU A 29 19.15 -6.46 9.59
C LEU A 29 18.55 -6.46 8.18
N ASP A 30 19.01 -7.34 7.28
CA ASP A 30 18.41 -7.56 5.96
C ASP A 30 16.95 -8.06 6.09
N ASP A 31 16.73 -9.11 6.88
CA ASP A 31 15.39 -9.64 7.17
C ASP A 31 14.49 -8.60 7.85
N THR A 32 15.04 -7.84 8.81
CA THR A 32 14.33 -6.77 9.51
C THR A 32 13.88 -5.67 8.53
N THR A 33 14.68 -5.37 7.52
CA THR A 33 14.35 -4.37 6.48
C THR A 33 13.16 -4.82 5.64
N ILE A 34 13.06 -6.12 5.32
CA ILE A 34 11.91 -6.68 4.58
C ILE A 34 10.62 -6.58 5.40
N VAL A 35 10.69 -6.91 6.69
CA VAL A 35 9.53 -6.80 7.61
C VAL A 35 9.09 -5.34 7.73
N ALA A 36 10.02 -4.42 7.99
CA ALA A 36 9.72 -2.99 8.09
C ALA A 36 9.09 -2.45 6.80
N ALA A 37 9.64 -2.78 5.63
CA ALA A 37 9.07 -2.38 4.35
C ALA A 37 7.65 -2.90 4.14
N SER A 38 7.39 -4.15 4.55
CA SER A 38 6.06 -4.77 4.48
C SER A 38 5.04 -4.08 5.39
N GLU A 39 5.42 -3.76 6.63
CA GLU A 39 4.54 -3.04 7.56
C GLU A 39 4.27 -1.61 7.10
N ILE A 40 5.28 -0.90 6.60
CA ILE A 40 5.12 0.45 6.04
C ILE A 40 4.19 0.44 4.82
N ALA A 41 4.35 -0.55 3.94
CA ALA A 41 3.47 -0.73 2.79
C ALA A 41 2.03 -1.00 3.23
N ASN A 42 1.82 -1.81 4.27
CA ASN A 42 0.50 -2.07 4.83
C ASN A 42 -0.12 -0.81 5.46
N CYS A 43 0.63 -0.08 6.29
CA CYS A 43 0.18 1.19 6.88
C CYS A 43 -0.11 2.27 5.83
N THR A 44 0.62 2.28 4.72
CA THR A 44 0.40 3.23 3.62
C THR A 44 -0.78 2.79 2.74
N GLY A 45 -0.98 1.48 2.54
CA GLY A 45 -2.11 0.90 1.83
C GLY A 45 -3.46 1.18 2.49
N GLU A 46 -3.49 1.23 3.83
CA GLU A 46 -4.68 1.59 4.61
C GLU A 46 -5.09 3.07 4.41
N LEU A 47 -4.19 3.93 3.90
CA LEU A 47 -4.46 5.34 3.60
C LEU A 47 -4.79 5.60 2.12
N GLY A 48 -4.67 4.60 1.23
CA GLY A 48 -4.75 4.80 -0.23
C GLY A 48 -5.49 3.72 -1.03
N GLY A 49 -6.06 2.70 -0.40
CA GLY A 49 -6.77 1.58 -1.06
C GLY A 49 -8.28 1.77 -1.10
N GLY A 50 -8.81 2.19 -2.25
CA GLY A 50 -10.19 2.61 -2.45
C GLY A 50 -11.29 1.60 -2.12
N ARG A 51 -12.34 2.12 -1.49
CA ARG A 51 -13.71 1.63 -1.69
C ARG A 51 -14.26 2.22 -2.99
N ALA A 52 -13.67 1.82 -4.12
CA ALA A 52 -14.33 1.93 -5.43
C ALA A 52 -15.27 0.72 -5.57
N ALA A 53 -16.32 0.71 -4.76
CA ALA A 53 -17.36 -0.30 -4.80
C ALA A 53 -18.69 0.32 -4.34
N ASP A 54 -19.17 1.29 -5.11
CA ASP A 54 -20.61 1.44 -5.31
C ASP A 54 -20.91 1.18 -6.78
N ALA A 55 -21.00 -0.12 -7.08
CA ALA A 55 -21.77 -0.59 -8.21
C ALA A 55 -23.26 -0.37 -7.89
N ASP A 56 -23.79 0.84 -8.08
CA ASP A 56 -25.24 1.06 -8.08
C ASP A 56 -25.67 2.26 -8.92
N ALA A 57 -25.39 2.22 -10.23
CA ALA A 57 -26.02 3.15 -11.18
C ALA A 57 -26.27 2.55 -12.58
N VAL A 58 -26.29 1.22 -12.71
CA VAL A 58 -26.72 0.57 -13.97
C VAL A 58 -28.25 0.35 -14.07
N GLY A 59 -29.03 0.88 -13.11
CA GLY A 59 -30.47 0.58 -13.00
C GLY A 59 -31.47 1.67 -13.38
N ALA A 60 -31.08 2.92 -13.68
CA ALA A 60 -32.04 4.04 -13.68
C ALA A 60 -32.19 4.85 -14.99
N LEU A 61 -31.59 4.45 -16.11
CA LEU A 61 -31.70 5.19 -17.38
C LEU A 61 -32.80 4.69 -18.33
N TYR A 62 -33.70 3.80 -17.89
CA TYR A 62 -34.91 3.49 -18.65
C TYR A 62 -36.19 3.91 -17.91
N ARG A 63 -36.24 5.16 -17.45
CA ARG A 63 -37.51 5.86 -17.24
C ARG A 63 -37.68 6.87 -18.36
N MET A 64 -38.20 6.42 -19.49
CA MET A 64 -38.63 7.28 -20.59
C MET A 64 -39.87 8.08 -20.17
N PRO A 65 -39.86 9.42 -20.26
CA PRO A 65 -41.08 10.21 -20.36
C PRO A 65 -41.38 10.52 -21.84
N GLY A 66 -42.60 10.25 -22.29
CA GLY A 66 -43.10 10.67 -23.62
C GLY A 66 -43.77 9.54 -24.39
N THR A 67 -45.11 9.48 -24.35
CA THR A 67 -46.00 9.89 -25.46
C THR A 67 -45.85 9.07 -26.73
N SER A 68 -46.83 8.21 -27.01
CA SER A 68 -47.47 8.17 -28.33
C SER A 68 -48.73 7.28 -28.30
N ASP A 69 -49.84 7.98 -28.44
CA ASP A 69 -51.11 7.55 -29.03
C ASP A 69 -50.90 6.59 -30.22
N TYR A 70 -51.51 5.40 -30.18
CA TYR A 70 -52.00 4.66 -31.36
C TYR A 70 -52.88 3.48 -30.91
N THR A 71 -54.20 3.68 -31.07
CA THR A 71 -55.33 2.75 -31.38
C THR A 71 -56.54 3.00 -30.49
#